data_AF-A0A7J8DBE7-F1
#
_entry.id   AF-A0A7J8DBE7-F1
#
_cell.length_a   1.000
_cell.length_b   1.000
_cell.length_c   1.000
_cell.angle_alpha   90.00
_cell.angle_beta   90.00
_cell.angle_gamma   90.00
#
_symmetry.space_group_name_H-M   'P 1'
#
loop_
_entity.id
_entity.type
_entity.pdbx_description
1 polymer ?
#
loop_
_entity_poly.entity_id
_entity_poly.type
_entity_poly.pdbx_seq_one_letter_code
_entity_poly.pdbx_strand_id
1 'polypeptide(L)'
;MPVPWFLLSFALGPSPVVLSLERLVGPQDAAHCSPGLSCHLLGGDMLCLPGSMVSAPGPVLVPTRLRTELVLRCYEETDCGLCVRVAVHLAVRGEHVIHVHM
;
A
#
# COMPACT_ATOMS: atom_id res chain seq x y z
N MET A 1 39.32 -0.34 42.64
CA MET A 1 37.88 -0.46 42.96
C MET A 1 37.20 -1.15 41.78
N PRO A 2 36.51 -2.29 41.94
CA PRO A 2 35.88 -2.98 40.82
C PRO A 2 34.53 -2.32 40.51
N VAL A 3 34.35 -1.86 39.27
CA VAL A 3 33.09 -1.29 38.79
C VAL A 3 32.00 -2.38 38.85
N PRO A 4 30.84 -2.14 39.49
CA PRO A 4 29.78 -3.13 39.58
C PRO A 4 29.23 -3.48 38.19
N TRP A 5 29.30 -4.77 37.84
CA TRP A 5 28.96 -5.29 36.52
C TRP A 5 27.45 -5.20 36.20
N PHE A 6 26.63 -4.91 37.22
CA PHE A 6 25.17 -4.79 37.13
C PHE A 6 24.68 -3.62 36.25
N LEU A 7 25.55 -2.68 35.86
CA LEU A 7 25.19 -1.60 34.94
C LEU A 7 25.24 -2.00 33.46
N LEU A 8 25.87 -3.12 33.10
CA LEU A 8 25.97 -3.56 31.70
C LEU A 8 24.64 -4.08 31.15
N SER A 9 23.73 -4.58 32.00
CA SER A 9 22.44 -5.11 31.57
C SER A 9 21.45 -4.03 31.11
N PHE A 10 21.65 -2.77 31.51
CA PHE A 10 20.84 -1.63 31.04
C PHE A 10 21.27 -1.09 29.67
N ALA A 11 22.38 -1.58 29.12
CA ALA A 11 22.86 -1.19 27.78
C ALA A 11 22.20 -1.98 26.65
N LEU A 12 21.47 -3.07 26.96
CA LEU A 12 20.62 -3.73 25.97
C LEU A 12 19.32 -2.93 25.85
N GLY A 13 19.37 -1.90 25.01
CA GLY A 13 18.21 -1.12 24.60
C GLY A 13 17.08 -1.99 24.05
N PRO A 14 15.89 -1.40 23.81
CA PRO A 14 14.73 -2.13 23.30
C PRO A 14 15.12 -2.95 22.06
N SER A 15 14.71 -4.22 22.04
CA SER A 15 15.02 -5.11 20.92
C SER A 15 14.54 -4.46 19.61
N PRO A 16 15.34 -4.47 18.53
CA PRO A 16 14.87 -3.96 17.26
C PRO A 16 13.59 -4.70 16.89
N VAL A 17 12.52 -3.94 16.61
CA VAL A 17 11.26 -4.51 16.13
C VAL A 17 11.55 -5.13 14.76
N VAL A 18 11.68 -6.45 14.72
CA VAL A 18 11.86 -7.18 13.47
C VAL A 18 10.48 -7.32 12.83
N LEU A 19 10.19 -6.46 11.86
CA LEU A 19 9.01 -6.59 11.03
C LEU A 19 9.31 -7.67 9.97
N SER A 20 8.50 -8.72 9.91
CA SER A 20 8.56 -9.73 8.86
C SER A 20 7.71 -9.25 7.68
N LEU A 21 8.34 -8.55 6.73
CA LEU A 21 7.66 -8.01 5.55
C LEU A 21 7.73 -9.00 4.40
N GLU A 22 6.68 -9.05 3.59
CA GLU A 22 6.70 -9.75 2.31
C GLU A 22 7.73 -9.08 1.38
N ARG A 23 8.54 -9.90 0.69
CA ARG A 23 9.57 -9.45 -0.23
C ARG A 23 9.06 -9.53 -1.66
N LEU A 24 9.05 -8.40 -2.36
CA LEU A 24 8.72 -8.28 -3.77
C LEU A 24 10.00 -8.08 -4.57
N VAL A 25 10.18 -8.91 -5.60
CA VAL A 25 11.30 -8.84 -6.54
C VAL A 25 10.84 -8.11 -7.80
N GLY A 26 11.55 -7.05 -8.17
CA GLY A 26 11.36 -6.39 -9.46
C GLY A 26 11.23 -4.86 -9.37
N PRO A 27 11.76 -4.13 -10.36
CA PRO A 27 11.85 -2.66 -10.32
C PRO A 27 10.53 -1.92 -10.64
N GLN A 28 9.56 -2.56 -11.28
CA GLN A 28 8.39 -1.92 -11.91
C GLN A 28 7.13 -2.00 -11.05
N ASP A 29 6.47 -0.87 -10.80
CA ASP A 29 5.16 -0.86 -10.13
C ASP A 29 4.16 -1.74 -10.88
N ALA A 30 3.38 -2.51 -10.12
CA ALA A 30 2.42 -3.44 -10.66
C ALA A 30 1.08 -3.33 -9.94
N ALA A 31 0.00 -3.43 -10.70
CA ALA A 31 -1.34 -3.60 -10.16
C ALA A 31 -1.71 -5.08 -10.17
N HIS A 32 -2.24 -5.56 -9.04
CA HIS A 32 -2.79 -6.91 -8.93
C HIS A 32 -4.29 -6.83 -8.74
N CYS A 33 -5.03 -7.70 -9.43
CA CYS A 33 -6.48 -7.72 -9.43
C CYS A 33 -7.00 -9.01 -8.81
N SER A 34 -8.15 -8.93 -8.15
CA SER A 34 -8.91 -10.14 -7.81
C SER A 34 -9.34 -10.88 -9.08
N PRO A 35 -9.57 -12.20 -9.02
CA PRO A 35 -10.09 -12.97 -10.14
C PRO A 35 -11.33 -12.33 -10.76
N GLY A 36 -11.40 -12.31 -12.09
CA GLY A 36 -12.51 -11.73 -12.85
C GLY A 36 -12.40 -10.24 -13.15
N LEU A 37 -11.36 -9.55 -12.65
CA LEU A 37 -11.05 -8.16 -13.00
C LEU A 37 -9.74 -8.09 -13.80
N SER A 38 -9.70 -7.17 -14.76
CA SER A 38 -8.47 -6.68 -15.37
C SER A 38 -8.18 -5.26 -14.86
N CYS A 39 -6.94 -5.01 -14.48
CA CYS A 39 -6.49 -3.69 -14.04
C CYS A 39 -5.21 -3.34 -14.80
N HIS A 40 -5.08 -2.08 -15.15
CA HIS A 40 -3.89 -1.54 -15.78
C HIS A 40 -3.38 -0.42 -14.89
N LEU A 41 -2.11 -0.49 -14.54
CA LEU A 41 -1.43 0.64 -13.92
C LEU A 41 -1.06 1.60 -15.05
N LEU A 42 -1.79 2.71 -15.14
CA LEU A 42 -1.47 3.76 -16.10
C LEU A 42 -0.29 4.56 -15.54
N GLY A 43 0.89 4.35 -16.12
CA GLY A 43 2.11 5.04 -15.68
C GLY A 43 2.13 6.51 -16.10
N GLY A 44 2.62 7.38 -15.21
CA GLY A 44 2.85 8.81 -15.48
C GLY A 44 2.19 9.74 -14.46
N ASP A 45 2.63 11.01 -14.45
CA ASP A 45 2.13 12.08 -13.59
C ASP A 45 0.72 12.52 -14.01
N MET A 46 -0.29 11.68 -13.75
CA MET A 46 -1.69 12.07 -13.92
C MET A 46 -2.09 13.01 -12.78
N LEU A 47 -2.63 14.18 -13.13
CA LEU A 47 -3.18 15.11 -12.17
C LEU A 47 -4.54 14.60 -11.66
N CYS A 48 -4.51 13.85 -10.55
CA CYS A 48 -5.70 13.37 -9.87
C CYS A 48 -6.37 14.50 -9.07
N LEU A 49 -7.24 15.29 -9.71
CA LEU A 49 -8.04 16.32 -9.04
C LEU A 49 -9.42 15.80 -8.68
N PRO A 50 -9.90 15.90 -7.42
CA PRO A 50 -11.27 15.54 -7.08
C PRO A 50 -12.25 16.27 -8.01
N GLY A 51 -12.95 15.52 -8.87
CA GLY A 51 -14.04 16.05 -9.71
C GLY A 51 -15.27 16.48 -8.93
N SER A 52 -16.41 16.63 -9.60
CA SER A 52 -17.71 16.84 -8.95
C SER A 52 -18.48 15.52 -8.82
N MET A 53 -19.40 15.45 -7.87
CA MET A 53 -20.36 14.35 -7.73
C MET A 53 -21.42 14.42 -8.84
N VAL A 54 -21.60 13.35 -9.62
CA VAL A 54 -22.52 13.23 -10.76
C VAL A 54 -23.39 11.97 -10.63
N SER A 55 -24.67 12.01 -10.98
CA SER A 55 -25.50 10.80 -11.06
C SER A 55 -24.99 9.82 -12.10
N ALA A 56 -24.71 8.58 -11.69
CA ALA A 56 -24.42 7.51 -12.63
C ALA A 56 -25.71 7.07 -13.36
N PRO A 57 -25.68 6.90 -14.69
CA PRO A 57 -26.80 6.36 -15.45
C PRO A 57 -26.97 4.83 -15.29
N GLY A 58 -26.26 4.20 -14.35
CA GLY A 58 -26.28 2.74 -14.16
C GLY A 58 -25.34 2.26 -13.04
N PRO A 59 -25.13 0.94 -12.94
CA PRO A 59 -24.27 0.36 -11.92
C PRO A 59 -22.80 0.78 -12.11
N VAL A 60 -22.15 1.15 -11.01
CA VAL A 60 -20.81 1.75 -11.03
C VAL A 60 -19.94 1.16 -9.92
N LEU A 61 -18.66 1.01 -10.22
CA LEU A 61 -17.67 0.54 -9.25
C LEU A 61 -17.27 1.70 -8.34
N VAL A 62 -17.43 1.50 -7.03
CA VAL A 62 -17.04 2.48 -6.02
C VAL A 62 -16.05 1.89 -5.03
N PRO A 63 -15.00 2.63 -4.63
CA PRO A 63 -14.16 2.27 -3.50
C PRO A 63 -14.99 2.21 -2.21
N THR A 64 -14.85 1.12 -1.47
CA THR A 64 -15.55 0.91 -0.18
C THR A 64 -14.60 0.84 1.00
N ARG A 65 -13.37 0.39 0.77
CA ARG A 65 -12.33 0.29 1.80
C ARG A 65 -10.94 0.37 1.18
N LEU A 66 -10.04 1.05 1.88
CA LEU A 66 -8.62 1.05 1.60
C LEU A 66 -7.89 0.26 2.69
N ARG A 67 -6.95 -0.59 2.29
CA ARG A 67 -6.01 -1.26 3.20
C ARG A 67 -4.59 -0.97 2.75
N THR A 68 -3.72 -0.74 3.71
CA THR A 68 -2.31 -0.43 3.47
C THR A 68 -1.45 -1.41 4.23
N GLU A 69 -0.47 -2.00 3.56
CA GLU A 69 0.47 -2.96 4.14
C GLU A 69 1.89 -2.52 3.81
N LEU A 70 2.81 -2.69 4.74
CA LEU A 70 4.23 -2.46 4.48
C LEU A 70 4.82 -3.72 3.85
N VAL A 71 5.51 -3.53 2.74
CA VAL A 71 6.24 -4.60 2.02
C VAL A 71 7.67 -4.16 1.73
N LEU A 72 8.59 -5.12 1.63
CA LEU A 72 9.95 -4.86 1.18
C LEU A 72 9.99 -5.02 -0.33
N ARG A 73 10.49 -4.00 -1.03
CA ARG A 73 10.74 -4.06 -2.45
C ARG A 73 12.23 -4.05 -2.68
N CYS A 74 12.72 -5.07 -3.38
CA CYS A 74 14.14 -5.24 -3.64
C CYS A 74 14.44 -5.15 -5.13
N TYR A 75 15.35 -4.24 -5.48
CA TYR A 75 15.89 -4.11 -6.84
C TYR A 75 16.97 -5.16 -7.08
N GLU A 76 17.81 -5.39 -6.06
CA GLU A 76 18.85 -6.42 -6.01
C GLU A 76 18.77 -7.17 -4.66
N GLU A 77 19.63 -8.17 -4.42
CA GLU A 77 19.57 -8.98 -3.19
C GLU A 77 19.70 -8.14 -1.90
N THR A 78 20.54 -7.10 -1.94
CA THR A 78 20.88 -6.25 -0.80
C THR A 78 20.28 -4.84 -0.87
N ASP A 79 19.75 -4.44 -2.03
CA ASP A 79 19.14 -3.12 -2.24
C ASP A 79 17.62 -3.23 -2.16
N CYS A 80 17.10 -3.00 -0.95
CA CYS A 80 15.68 -3.08 -0.64
C CYS A 80 15.19 -1.79 0.02
N GLY A 81 14.03 -1.30 -0.44
CA GLY A 81 13.29 -0.20 0.18
C GLY A 81 12.00 -0.68 0.86
N LEU A 82 11.53 0.10 1.82
CA LEU A 82 10.17 -0.03 2.34
C LEU A 82 9.18 0.56 1.33
N CYS A 83 8.16 -0.21 0.97
CA CYS A 83 7.06 0.21 0.12
C CYS A 83 5.73 0.04 0.83
N VAL A 84 4.73 0.82 0.39
CA VAL A 84 3.35 0.69 0.85
C VAL A 84 2.55 -0.01 -0.23
N ARG A 85 2.08 -1.22 0.04
CA ARG A 85 1.08 -1.91 -0.77
C ARG A 85 -0.30 -1.36 -0.42
N VAL A 86 -1.04 -0.87 -1.41
CA VAL A 86 -2.42 -0.38 -1.22
C VAL A 86 -3.38 -1.36 -1.87
N ALA A 87 -4.33 -1.89 -1.09
CA ALA A 87 -5.44 -2.70 -1.57
C ALA A 87 -6.74 -1.89 -1.53
N VAL A 88 -7.36 -1.72 -2.70
CA VAL A 88 -8.62 -0.98 -2.88
C VAL A 88 -9.75 -1.99 -3.04
N HIS A 89 -10.65 -2.05 -2.08
CA HIS A 89 -11.86 -2.87 -2.19
C HIS A 89 -12.95 -2.11 -2.93
N LEU A 90 -13.42 -2.68 -4.03
CA LEU A 90 -14.48 -2.11 -4.86
C LEU A 90 -15.79 -2.85 -4.60
N ALA A 91 -16.91 -2.14 -4.73
CA ALA A 91 -18.24 -2.74 -4.81
C ALA A 91 -19.03 -2.11 -5.96
N VAL A 92 -19.99 -2.84 -6.50
CA VAL A 92 -20.97 -2.30 -7.44
C VAL A 92 -22.06 -1.61 -6.64
N ARG A 93 -22.27 -0.31 -6.88
CA ARG A 93 -23.47 0.39 -6.44
C ARG A 93 -24.40 0.61 -7.62
N GLY A 94 -25.71 0.46 -7.38
CA GLY A 94 -26.75 0.86 -8.33
C GLY A 94 -26.89 2.38 -8.43
N GLU A 95 -28.00 2.84 -9.01
CA GLU A 95 -28.26 4.24 -9.34
C GLU A 95 -28.07 5.18 -8.13
N HIS A 96 -26.96 5.93 -8.15
CA HIS A 96 -26.56 6.89 -7.14
C HIS A 96 -25.53 7.86 -7.72
N VAL A 97 -25.33 8.98 -7.01
CA VAL A 97 -24.35 10.01 -7.33
C VAL A 97 -22.93 9.47 -7.04
N ILE A 98 -22.09 9.41 -8.06
CA ILE A 98 -20.68 9.03 -7.98
C ILE A 98 -19.76 10.18 -8.35
N HIS A 99 -18.55 10.13 -7.83
CA HIS A 99 -17.50 11.06 -8.24
C HIS A 99 -16.91 10.62 -9.57
N VAL A 100 -16.97 11.47 -10.60
CA VAL A 100 -16.37 11.20 -11.91
C VAL A 100 -15.29 12.23 -12.17
N HIS A 101 -14.12 11.77 -12.62
CA HIS A 101 -13.03 12.63 -13.08
C HIS A 101 -13.17 12.81 -14.60
N MET A 102 -13.14 14.05 -15.09
CA MET A 102 -12.96 14.38 -16.51
C MET A 102 -11.49 14.63 -16.80
#